data_AF-A0A8T4BMR8-F1
#
_entry.id   AF-A0A8T4BMR8-F1
#
_cell.length_a   1.000
_cell.length_b   1.000
_cell.length_c   1.000
_cell.angle_alpha   90.00
_cell.angle_beta   90.00
_cell.angle_gamma   90.00
#
_symmetry.space_group_name_H-M   'P 1'
#
loop_
_entity.id
_entity.type
_entity.pdbx_description
1 polymer ?
#
loop_
_entity_poly.entity_id
_entity_poly.type
_entity_poly.pdbx_seq_one_letter_code
_entity_poly.pdbx_strand_id
1 'polypeptide(L)' 'MVRIDDKRYHELLKQKEELENNRPHDIDAMRGWKHSMSKILQELELFK' A
#
# COMPACT_ATOMS: atom_id res chain seq x y z
N MET A 1 3.26 20.91 -13.56
CA MET A 1 3.89 19.88 -12.70
C MET A 1 2.92 18.72 -12.61
N VAL A 2 3.03 17.72 -13.50
CA VAL A 2 2.15 16.54 -13.54
C VAL A 2 3.02 15.37 -13.95
N ARG A 3 3.97 14.90 -13.12
CA ARG A 3 4.84 13.76 -13.53
C ARG A 3 5.39 12.87 -12.43
N ILE A 4 5.62 13.37 -11.21
CA ILE A 4 6.25 12.56 -10.15
C ILE A 4 5.19 12.02 -9.19
N ASP A 5 4.24 12.87 -8.80
CA ASP A 5 3.18 12.49 -7.85
C ASP A 5 2.27 11.39 -8.41
N ASP A 6 1.88 11.48 -9.68
CA ASP A 6 1.09 10.44 -10.36
C ASP A 6 1.80 9.09 -10.42
N LYS A 7 3.12 9.08 -10.67
CA LYS A 7 3.89 7.81 -10.73
C LYS A 7 3.92 7.14 -9.36
N ARG A 8 4.21 7.91 -8.31
CA ARG A 8 4.24 7.37 -6.95
C ARG A 8 2.85 6.91 -6.50
N TYR A 9 1.82 7.67 -6.82
CA TYR A 9 0.43 7.28 -6.57
C TYR A 9 0.07 5.95 -7.24
N HIS A 10 0.39 5.78 -8.52
CA HIS A 10 0.17 4.52 -9.24
C HIS A 10 0.98 3.35 -8.66
N GLU A 11 2.23 3.58 -8.26
CA GLU A 11 3.04 2.56 -7.57
C GLU A 11 2.41 2.13 -6.24
N LEU A 12 1.89 3.06 -5.45
CA LEU A 12 1.23 2.76 -4.19
C LEU A 12 -0.05 1.96 -4.40
N LEU A 13 -0.84 2.26 -5.43
CA LEU A 13 -2.01 1.46 -5.80
C LEU A 13 -1.62 0.02 -6.19
N LYS A 14 -0.54 -0.13 -6.97
CA LYS A 14 -0.02 -1.46 -7.34
C LYS A 14 0.47 -2.24 -6.12
N GLN A 15 1.21 -1.60 -5.22
CA GLN A 15 1.67 -2.23 -3.97
C GLN A 15 0.50 -2.60 -3.06
N LYS A 16 -0.54 -1.77 -2.99
CA LYS A 16 -1.76 -2.07 -2.24
C LYS A 16 -2.42 -3.34 -2.77
N GLU A 17 -2.61 -3.44 -4.09
CA GLU A 17 -3.21 -4.60 -4.74
C GLU A 17 -2.38 -5.87 -4.55
N GLU A 18 -1.06 -5.79 -4.75
CA GLU A 18 -0.14 -6.91 -4.50
C GLU A 18 -0.19 -7.37 -3.05
N LEU A 19 -0.29 -6.44 -2.10
CA LEU A 19 -0.40 -6.76 -0.69
C LEU A 19 -1.77 -7.40 -0.40
N GLU A 20 -2.87 -6.88 -0.94
CA GLU A 20 -4.22 -7.48 -0.82
C GLU A 20 -4.26 -8.92 -1.35
N ASN A 21 -3.63 -9.19 -2.49
CA ASN A 21 -3.53 -10.53 -3.07
C ASN A 21 -2.69 -11.51 -2.24
N ASN A 22 -1.70 -10.99 -1.50
CA ASN A 22 -0.83 -11.78 -0.62
C ASN A 22 -1.26 -11.72 0.85
N ARG A 23 -2.54 -11.50 1.12
CA ARG A 23 -3.06 -11.46 2.49
C ARG A 23 -2.83 -12.81 3.19
N PRO A 24 -1.99 -12.86 4.24
CA PRO A 24 -1.69 -14.11 4.91
C PRO A 24 -2.89 -14.57 5.75
N HIS A 25 -2.97 -15.87 6.00
CA HIS A 25 -3.95 -16.45 6.92
C HIS A 25 -3.39 -16.68 8.33
N ASP A 26 -2.06 -16.67 8.48
CA ASP A 26 -1.37 -16.79 9.76
C ASP A 26 -1.43 -15.48 10.56
N ILE A 27 -1.63 -15.59 11.88
CA ILE A 27 -1.87 -14.44 12.77
C ILE A 27 -0.63 -13.54 12.89
N ASP A 28 0.56 -14.11 12.96
CA ASP A 28 1.80 -13.35 13.10
C ASP A 28 2.15 -12.65 11.79
N ALA A 29 1.97 -13.35 10.66
CA ALA A 29 2.09 -12.75 9.35
C ALA A 29 1.04 -11.64 9.11
N MET A 30 -0.18 -11.79 9.63
CA MET A 30 -1.25 -10.80 9.51
C MET A 30 -0.90 -9.47 10.21
N ARG A 31 -0.14 -9.50 11.32
CA ARG A 31 0.34 -8.27 11.97
C ARG A 31 1.28 -7.48 11.07
N GLY A 32 2.24 -8.17 10.45
CA GLY A 32 3.17 -7.56 9.49
C GLY A 32 2.43 -7.02 8.27
N TRP A 33 1.50 -7.81 7.73
CA TRP A 33 0.65 -7.42 6.61
C TRP A 33 -0.16 -6.15 6.92
N LYS A 34 -0.81 -6.08 8.09
CA LYS A 34 -1.59 -4.91 8.52
C LYS A 34 -0.72 -3.66 8.65
N HIS A 35 0.49 -3.80 9.17
CA HIS A 35 1.45 -2.69 9.29
C HIS A 35 1.85 -2.15 7.92
N SER A 36 2.22 -3.03 6.99
CA SER A 36 2.57 -2.65 5.62
C SER A 36 1.39 -2.00 4.90
N MET A 37 0.18 -2.55 5.04
CA MET A 37 -1.04 -2.00 4.45
C MET A 37 -1.35 -0.61 4.99
N SER A 38 -1.22 -0.41 6.31
CA SER A 38 -1.47 0.88 6.95
C SER A 38 -0.51 1.96 6.44
N LYS A 39 0.76 1.63 6.20
CA LYS A 39 1.74 2.57 5.63
C LYS A 39 1.38 2.98 4.21
N ILE A 40 1.01 2.02 3.35
CA ILE A 40 0.61 2.31 1.96
C ILE A 40 -0.62 3.23 1.95
N LEU A 41 -1.61 2.97 2.81
CA LEU A 41 -2.80 3.81 2.92
C LEU A 41 -2.49 5.22 3.42
N GLN A 42 -1.64 5.36 4.44
CA GLN A 42 -1.19 6.67 4.92
C GLN A 42 -0.48 7.48 3.84
N GLU A 43 0.36 6.83 3.03
CA GLU A 43 1.05 7.51 1.95
C GLU A 43 0.08 7.92 0.82
N LEU A 44 -0.89 7.08 0.49
CA LEU A 44 -1.96 7.41 -0.47
C LEU A 44 -2.80 8.61 -0.02
N GLU A 45 -3.02 8.79 1.28
CA GLU A 45 -3.74 9.96 1.83
C GLU A 45 -3.00 11.28 1.59
N LEU A 46 -1.68 11.26 1.38
CA LEU A 46 -0.89 12.46 1.07
C LEU A 46 -1.09 12.97 -0.36
N PHE A 47 -1.69 12.16 -1.24
CA PHE A 47 -2.00 12.52 -2.63
C PHE A 47 -3.44 13.06 -2.81
N LYS A 48 -4.17 13.32 -1.71
CA LYS A 48 -5.51 13.92 -1.72
C LYS A 48 -5.52 15.44 -1.88
#